data_AF-A0A6J1W3C9-F1
#
_entry.id   AF-A0A6J1W3C9-F1
#
_cell.length_a   1.000
_cell.length_b   1.000
_cell.length_c   1.000
_cell.angle_alpha   90.00
_cell.angle_beta   90.00
_cell.angle_gamma   90.00
#
_symmetry.space_group_name_H-M   'P 1'
#
loop_
_entity.id
_entity.type
_entity.pdbx_description
1 polymer ?
#
loop_
_entity_poly.entity_id
_entity_poly.type
_entity_poly.pdbx_seq_one_letter_code
_entity_poly.pdbx_strand_id
1 'polypeptide(L)'
;ATDDFNHGVVLSNRPLRNGEVFQVRIDKMVDKWAGSIEIGVTTHNPTYLQLPSTMTNLRSGTWMMTGNGVMHNGTTILDEYGHNLDRLKAGDTVGVVRKEDGTLHFFVNGVAQGPAAWNVPPNIYAVADLYGQAAQATIVDDTGSGHRPTWDRKGVETETRNMAYFEDRKVKSWFTSQEGEISRQ
;
A
#
# COMPACT_ATOMS: atom_id res chain seq x y z
N ALA A 1 -9.64 -29.00 -1.78
CA ALA A 1 -10.35 -27.77 -2.20
C ALA A 1 -10.47 -26.90 -0.96
N THR A 2 -9.55 -25.94 -0.79
CA THR A 2 -9.56 -24.78 0.14
C THR A 2 -8.13 -24.20 0.16
N ASP A 3 -7.67 -23.65 -0.97
CA ASP A 3 -6.51 -22.74 -0.98
C ASP A 3 -7.06 -21.34 -1.23
N ASP A 4 -7.98 -20.91 -0.38
CA ASP A 4 -8.45 -19.53 -0.39
C ASP A 4 -7.36 -18.71 0.32
N PHE A 5 -6.60 -17.93 -0.43
CA PHE A 5 -5.66 -16.94 0.10
C PHE A 5 -6.43 -15.76 0.71
N ASN A 6 -7.18 -16.01 1.78
CA ASN A 6 -8.05 -15.04 2.46
C ASN A 6 -7.33 -14.20 3.53
N HIS A 7 -6.01 -14.00 3.42
CA HIS A 7 -5.17 -13.39 4.48
C HIS A 7 -4.06 -12.48 3.95
N GLY A 8 -4.26 -11.83 2.80
CA GLY A 8 -3.27 -10.94 2.16
C GLY A 8 -3.21 -9.51 2.72
N VAL A 9 -4.13 -9.14 3.62
CA VAL A 9 -4.22 -7.79 4.17
C VAL A 9 -3.18 -7.58 5.27
N VAL A 10 -2.38 -6.52 5.14
CA VAL A 10 -1.44 -6.05 6.16
C VAL A 10 -1.60 -4.55 6.40
N LEU A 11 -1.48 -4.14 7.66
CA LEU A 11 -1.57 -2.74 8.08
C LEU A 11 -0.25 -2.28 8.69
N SER A 12 0.03 -0.98 8.60
CA SER A 12 1.11 -0.39 9.41
C SER A 12 0.80 -0.55 10.89
N ASN A 13 1.82 -0.84 11.70
CA ASN A 13 1.67 -1.04 13.15
C ASN A 13 1.45 0.26 13.95
N ARG A 14 1.72 1.41 13.31
CA ARG A 14 1.47 2.75 13.83
C ARG A 14 0.78 3.62 12.79
N PRO A 15 0.14 4.72 13.20
CA PRO A 15 -0.34 5.71 12.25
C PRO A 15 0.81 6.30 11.41
N LEU A 16 0.50 6.63 10.17
CA LEU A 16 1.36 7.42 9.31
C LEU A 16 1.44 8.87 9.80
N ARG A 17 2.64 9.44 9.73
CA ARG A 17 2.85 10.88 9.89
C ARG A 17 2.44 11.58 8.60
N ASN A 18 2.07 12.85 8.70
CA ASN A 18 1.80 13.66 7.51
C ASN A 18 3.06 13.73 6.63
N GLY A 19 2.89 13.52 5.33
CA GLY A 19 3.98 13.48 4.37
C GLY A 19 4.82 12.20 4.41
N GLU A 20 4.52 11.25 5.31
CA GLU A 20 5.19 9.95 5.35
C GLU A 20 4.68 9.06 4.22
N VAL A 21 5.61 8.60 3.39
CA VAL A 21 5.32 7.64 2.32
C VAL A 21 5.46 6.24 2.88
N PHE A 22 4.38 5.46 2.82
CA PHE A 22 4.43 4.02 3.00
C PHE A 22 4.51 3.38 1.61
N GLN A 23 5.51 2.53 1.37
CA GLN A 23 5.76 1.91 0.08
C GLN A 23 6.05 0.42 0.22
N VAL A 24 5.56 -0.36 -0.72
CA VAL A 24 5.86 -1.79 -0.86
C VAL A 24 6.38 -2.10 -2.26
N ARG A 25 7.28 -3.08 -2.35
CA ARG A 25 7.74 -3.68 -3.61
C ARG A 25 7.14 -5.06 -3.74
N ILE A 26 6.63 -5.40 -4.91
CA ILE A 26 6.18 -6.75 -5.22
C ILE A 26 7.42 -7.63 -5.41
N ASP A 27 7.57 -8.69 -4.63
CA ASP A 27 8.72 -9.60 -4.73
C ASP A 27 8.40 -10.83 -5.60
N LYS A 28 7.15 -11.32 -5.55
CA LYS A 28 6.74 -12.54 -6.26
C LYS A 28 5.31 -12.46 -6.78
N MET A 29 5.12 -12.92 -8.01
CA MET A 29 3.83 -13.07 -8.68
C MET A 29 3.47 -14.56 -8.85
N VAL A 30 2.18 -14.89 -8.86
CA VAL A 30 1.63 -16.22 -9.11
C VAL A 30 0.53 -16.14 -10.17
N ASP A 31 0.80 -16.69 -11.36
CA ASP A 31 -0.03 -16.57 -12.57
C ASP A 31 -1.38 -17.32 -12.53
N LYS A 32 -1.80 -17.85 -11.38
CA LYS A 32 -3.03 -18.63 -11.23
C LYS A 32 -4.27 -17.81 -10.89
N TRP A 33 -4.10 -16.53 -10.57
CA TRP A 33 -5.17 -15.67 -10.04
C TRP A 33 -5.35 -14.41 -10.90
N ALA A 34 -6.54 -13.81 -10.85
CA ALA A 34 -6.79 -12.50 -11.42
C ALA A 34 -6.69 -11.43 -10.33
N GLY A 35 -6.33 -10.20 -10.71
CA GLY A 35 -6.11 -9.11 -9.77
C GLY A 35 -4.66 -9.03 -9.28
N SER A 36 -4.29 -7.86 -8.78
CA SER A 36 -2.97 -7.55 -8.24
C SER A 36 -3.10 -6.96 -6.84
N ILE A 37 -1.98 -6.44 -6.32
CA ILE A 37 -1.94 -5.71 -5.07
C ILE A 37 -2.87 -4.49 -5.08
N GLU A 38 -3.54 -4.25 -3.95
CA GLU A 38 -4.17 -2.97 -3.64
C GLU A 38 -3.39 -2.27 -2.52
N ILE A 39 -3.42 -0.95 -2.52
CA ILE A 39 -2.74 -0.15 -1.50
C ILE A 39 -3.64 0.99 -1.05
N GLY A 40 -3.56 1.36 0.22
CA GLY A 40 -4.47 2.36 0.74
C GLY A 40 -4.16 2.79 2.16
N VAL A 41 -5.16 3.43 2.76
CA VAL A 41 -5.14 3.86 4.15
C VAL A 41 -6.47 3.59 4.82
N THR A 42 -6.43 3.41 6.14
CA THR A 42 -7.63 3.26 6.96
C THR A 42 -7.57 4.02 8.28
N THR A 43 -8.73 4.47 8.77
CA THR A 43 -8.87 5.01 10.12
C THR A 43 -9.01 3.92 11.20
N HIS A 44 -9.20 2.66 10.80
CA HIS A 44 -9.33 1.56 11.73
C HIS A 44 -8.00 1.23 12.39
N ASN A 45 -8.02 1.08 13.72
CA ASN A 45 -6.83 0.70 14.46
C ASN A 45 -6.51 -0.79 14.23
N PRO A 46 -5.29 -1.15 13.81
CA PRO A 46 -4.91 -2.54 13.52
C PRO A 46 -5.00 -3.46 14.75
N THR A 47 -4.96 -2.90 15.97
CA THR A 47 -5.09 -3.66 17.22
C THR A 47 -6.50 -4.23 17.40
N TYR A 48 -7.52 -3.54 16.89
CA TYR A 48 -8.93 -3.87 17.12
C TYR A 48 -9.67 -4.31 15.86
N LEU A 49 -9.07 -4.10 14.69
CA LEU A 49 -9.66 -4.48 13.42
C LEU A 49 -9.55 -6.00 13.22
N GLN A 50 -10.69 -6.67 13.09
CA GLN A 50 -10.72 -7.99 12.49
C GLN A 50 -10.51 -7.84 10.98
N LEU A 51 -9.41 -8.38 10.48
CA LEU A 51 -9.04 -8.20 9.09
C LEU A 51 -10.06 -8.90 8.17
N PRO A 52 -10.65 -8.17 7.20
CA PRO A 52 -11.50 -8.77 6.18
C PRO A 52 -10.66 -9.58 5.19
N SER A 53 -11.31 -10.34 4.31
CA SER A 53 -10.63 -10.99 3.18
C SER A 53 -9.98 -10.01 2.21
N THR A 54 -10.54 -8.81 2.08
CA THR A 54 -9.98 -7.66 1.36
C THR A 54 -10.47 -6.35 1.98
N MET A 55 -9.66 -5.30 1.91
CA MET A 55 -9.95 -4.00 2.49
C MET A 55 -11.01 -3.21 1.71
N THR A 56 -11.27 -3.55 0.46
CA THR A 56 -12.40 -3.03 -0.33
C THR A 56 -13.76 -3.52 0.18
N ASN A 57 -13.80 -4.55 1.03
CA ASN A 57 -15.03 -4.99 1.70
C ASN A 57 -15.43 -4.10 2.89
N LEU A 58 -14.55 -3.26 3.41
CA LEU A 58 -14.91 -2.34 4.49
C LEU A 58 -15.77 -1.19 3.95
N ARG A 59 -16.85 -0.88 4.67
CA ARG A 59 -17.86 0.14 4.29
C ARG A 59 -17.68 1.46 5.04
N SER A 60 -16.55 1.66 5.70
CA SER A 60 -16.22 2.90 6.39
C SER A 60 -14.71 3.06 6.49
N GLY A 61 -14.24 4.30 6.70
CA GLY A 61 -12.87 4.60 7.08
C GLY A 61 -11.77 4.03 6.18
N THR A 62 -11.99 3.82 4.88
CA THR A 62 -10.98 3.27 3.96
C THR A 62 -10.85 4.07 2.67
N TRP A 63 -9.62 4.19 2.17
CA TRP A 63 -9.31 4.69 0.83
C TRP A 63 -8.29 3.76 0.21
N MET A 64 -8.67 3.06 -0.86
CA MET A 64 -7.88 2.02 -1.51
C MET A 64 -7.71 2.35 -2.99
N MET A 65 -6.48 2.33 -3.50
CA MET A 65 -6.22 2.25 -4.94
C MET A 65 -6.30 0.77 -5.34
N THR A 66 -7.12 0.46 -6.35
CA THR A 66 -7.40 -0.89 -6.84
C THR A 66 -7.56 -0.87 -8.35
N GLY A 67 -6.97 -1.84 -9.05
CA GLY A 67 -6.98 -1.89 -10.51
C GLY A 67 -6.59 -0.53 -11.11
N ASN A 68 -7.51 0.10 -11.85
CA ASN A 68 -7.34 1.42 -12.47
C ASN A 68 -7.99 2.59 -11.69
N GLY A 69 -8.51 2.38 -10.48
CA GLY A 69 -9.33 3.35 -9.77
C GLY A 69 -9.03 3.49 -8.28
N VAL A 70 -9.85 4.29 -7.61
CA VAL A 70 -9.81 4.50 -6.16
C VAL A 70 -11.19 4.22 -5.57
N MET A 71 -11.22 3.41 -4.52
CA MET A 71 -12.41 3.12 -3.73
C MET A 71 -12.34 3.81 -2.37
N HIS A 72 -13.45 4.39 -1.95
CA HIS A 72 -13.68 4.88 -0.60
C HIS A 72 -14.82 4.10 0.04
N ASN A 73 -14.58 3.49 1.20
CA ASN A 73 -15.61 2.74 1.93
C ASN A 73 -16.31 1.68 1.07
N GLY A 74 -15.54 0.99 0.23
CA GLY A 74 -16.04 -0.04 -0.66
C GLY A 74 -16.87 0.46 -1.85
N THR A 75 -16.86 1.77 -2.11
CA THR A 75 -17.49 2.38 -3.29
C THR A 75 -16.43 3.06 -4.16
N THR A 76 -16.43 2.81 -5.46
CA THR A 76 -15.53 3.51 -6.40
C THR A 76 -15.85 5.01 -6.41
N ILE A 77 -14.82 5.84 -6.20
CA ILE A 77 -14.93 7.31 -6.21
C ILE A 77 -14.16 7.94 -7.38
N LEU A 78 -13.17 7.24 -7.93
CA LEU A 78 -12.43 7.64 -9.11
C LEU A 78 -12.21 6.43 -10.01
N ASP A 79 -12.63 6.56 -11.26
CA ASP A 79 -12.27 5.65 -12.34
C ASP A 79 -11.08 6.23 -13.11
N GLU A 80 -10.22 5.36 -13.66
CA GLU A 80 -9.05 5.77 -14.47
C GLU A 80 -8.11 6.76 -13.76
N TYR A 81 -7.95 6.61 -12.44
CA TYR A 81 -7.20 7.54 -11.60
C TYR A 81 -5.69 7.61 -11.96
N GLY A 82 -5.11 6.52 -12.45
CA GLY A 82 -3.70 6.48 -12.81
C GLY A 82 -3.26 5.13 -13.36
N HIS A 83 -2.06 4.70 -12.99
CA HIS A 83 -1.55 3.38 -13.35
C HIS A 83 -2.52 2.27 -12.93
N ASN A 84 -2.76 1.33 -13.84
CA ASN A 84 -3.52 0.14 -13.51
C ASN A 84 -2.63 -0.83 -12.71
N LEU A 85 -2.97 -1.08 -11.45
CA LEU A 85 -2.27 -1.98 -10.54
C LEU A 85 -2.26 -3.44 -11.04
N ASP A 86 -3.24 -3.85 -11.85
CA ASP A 86 -3.29 -5.18 -12.47
C ASP A 86 -2.18 -5.43 -13.48
N ARG A 87 -1.46 -4.38 -13.91
CA ARG A 87 -0.32 -4.48 -14.83
C ARG A 87 1.02 -4.54 -14.14
N LEU A 88 1.04 -4.48 -12.80
CA LEU A 88 2.28 -4.53 -12.03
C LEU A 88 2.87 -5.94 -12.03
N LYS A 89 4.20 -6.00 -11.93
CA LYS A 89 4.97 -7.26 -11.87
C LYS A 89 5.96 -7.24 -10.72
N ALA A 90 6.56 -8.39 -10.45
CA ALA A 90 7.65 -8.48 -9.48
C ALA A 90 8.76 -7.46 -9.81
N GLY A 91 9.18 -6.72 -8.80
CA GLY A 91 10.11 -5.60 -8.89
C GLY A 91 9.45 -4.22 -8.85
N ASP A 92 8.18 -4.10 -9.27
CA ASP A 92 7.47 -2.82 -9.22
C ASP A 92 7.13 -2.40 -7.78
N THR A 93 7.02 -1.09 -7.55
CA THR A 93 6.65 -0.51 -6.26
C THR A 93 5.34 0.26 -6.31
N VAL A 94 4.58 0.19 -5.22
CA VAL A 94 3.40 1.01 -4.99
C VAL A 94 3.49 1.68 -3.63
N GLY A 95 3.08 2.94 -3.55
CA GLY A 95 3.15 3.72 -2.32
C GLY A 95 1.94 4.60 -2.10
N VAL A 96 1.75 5.03 -0.85
CA VAL A 96 0.69 5.92 -0.41
C VAL A 96 1.22 6.97 0.56
N VAL A 97 0.70 8.19 0.47
CA VAL A 97 0.99 9.28 1.41
C VAL A 97 -0.25 10.10 1.68
N ARG A 98 -0.48 10.43 2.96
CA ARG A 98 -1.38 11.51 3.36
C ARG A 98 -0.56 12.76 3.58
N LYS A 99 -0.82 13.80 2.81
CA LYS A 99 -0.18 15.11 2.99
C LYS A 99 -0.75 15.86 4.19
N GLU A 100 -0.05 16.91 4.59
CA GLU A 100 -0.44 17.75 5.73
C GLU A 100 -1.82 18.40 5.53
N ASP A 101 -2.11 18.85 4.31
CA ASP A 101 -3.39 19.44 3.89
C ASP A 101 -4.57 18.43 3.84
N GLY A 102 -4.32 17.15 4.16
CA GLY A 102 -5.33 16.09 4.14
C GLY A 102 -5.61 15.51 2.77
N THR A 103 -4.81 15.84 1.74
CA THR A 103 -4.88 15.15 0.45
C THR A 103 -4.17 13.80 0.52
N LEU A 104 -4.76 12.80 -0.14
CA LEU A 104 -4.19 11.46 -0.30
C LEU A 104 -3.60 11.33 -1.70
N HIS A 105 -2.39 10.82 -1.80
CA HIS A 105 -1.71 10.58 -3.06
C HIS A 105 -1.15 9.15 -3.09
N PHE A 106 -1.16 8.55 -4.28
CA PHE A 106 -0.51 7.27 -4.54
C PHE A 106 0.70 7.43 -5.45
N PHE A 107 1.59 6.44 -5.39
CA PHE A 107 2.77 6.34 -6.25
C PHE A 107 2.86 4.96 -6.87
N VAL A 108 3.34 4.92 -8.11
CA VAL A 108 3.71 3.67 -8.79
C VAL A 108 5.12 3.87 -9.35
N ASN A 109 6.05 2.99 -8.99
CA ASN A 109 7.46 3.06 -9.41
C ASN A 109 8.10 4.44 -9.15
N GLY A 110 7.78 5.05 -8.01
CA GLY A 110 8.26 6.38 -7.61
C GLY A 110 7.55 7.56 -8.30
N VAL A 111 6.62 7.32 -9.22
CA VAL A 111 5.87 8.37 -9.93
C VAL A 111 4.55 8.65 -9.21
N ALA A 112 4.30 9.91 -8.85
CA ALA A 112 3.04 10.32 -8.24
C ALA A 112 1.87 10.22 -9.23
N GLN A 113 0.72 9.71 -8.77
CA GLN A 113 -0.48 9.54 -9.60
C GLN A 113 -1.46 10.73 -9.52
N GLY A 114 -1.13 11.77 -8.75
CA GLY A 114 -2.03 12.90 -8.49
C GLY A 114 -2.87 12.75 -7.22
N PRO A 115 -3.83 13.64 -6.92
CA PRO A 115 -4.66 13.56 -5.72
C PRO A 115 -5.80 12.54 -5.88
N ALA A 116 -5.89 11.58 -4.97
CA ALA A 116 -6.92 10.52 -4.95
C ALA A 116 -8.14 10.86 -4.10
N ALA A 117 -7.94 11.62 -3.02
CA ALA A 117 -8.98 12.02 -2.10
C ALA A 117 -8.56 13.28 -1.33
N TRP A 118 -9.56 14.01 -0.82
CA TRP A 118 -9.39 15.20 -0.02
C TRP A 118 -9.98 15.00 1.37
N ASN A 119 -9.58 15.83 2.33
CA ASN A 119 -10.08 15.82 3.70
C ASN A 119 -9.93 14.46 4.40
N VAL A 120 -8.91 13.67 4.03
CA VAL A 120 -8.59 12.42 4.75
C VAL A 120 -8.11 12.79 6.15
N PRO A 121 -8.67 12.23 7.24
CA PRO A 121 -8.31 12.61 8.61
C PRO A 121 -6.86 12.23 8.95
N PRO A 122 -6.22 12.88 9.94
CA PRO A 122 -4.94 12.44 10.49
C PRO A 122 -5.11 11.11 11.25
N ASN A 123 -3.99 10.55 11.75
CA ASN A 123 -3.97 9.30 12.53
C ASN A 123 -4.52 8.07 11.79
N ILE A 124 -4.17 7.96 10.50
CA ILE A 124 -4.53 6.82 9.65
C ILE A 124 -3.40 5.82 9.54
N TYR A 125 -3.73 4.57 9.24
CA TYR A 125 -2.79 3.46 9.06
C TYR A 125 -2.66 3.14 7.58
N ALA A 126 -1.45 2.79 7.13
CA ALA A 126 -1.25 2.28 5.79
C ALA A 126 -1.81 0.86 5.67
N VAL A 127 -2.21 0.51 4.46
CA VAL A 127 -2.77 -0.78 4.10
C VAL A 127 -2.09 -1.27 2.84
N ALA A 128 -1.60 -2.51 2.84
CA ALA A 128 -1.33 -3.26 1.62
C ALA A 128 -2.21 -4.50 1.63
N ASP A 129 -2.93 -4.72 0.54
CA ASP A 129 -3.83 -5.85 0.37
C ASP A 129 -3.31 -6.69 -0.79
N LEU A 130 -2.67 -7.81 -0.46
CA LEU A 130 -2.17 -8.76 -1.42
C LEU A 130 -3.33 -9.63 -1.92
N TYR A 131 -4.13 -9.03 -2.80
CA TYR A 131 -5.16 -9.73 -3.55
C TYR A 131 -4.58 -10.31 -4.85
N GLY A 132 -5.08 -11.47 -5.27
CA GLY A 132 -4.77 -12.03 -6.59
C GLY A 132 -3.32 -12.53 -6.77
N GLN A 133 -2.63 -12.04 -7.81
CA GLN A 133 -1.36 -12.58 -8.28
C GLN A 133 -0.16 -12.22 -7.40
N ALA A 134 -0.23 -11.12 -6.65
CA ALA A 134 0.87 -10.69 -5.79
C ALA A 134 0.95 -11.60 -4.56
N ALA A 135 1.91 -12.52 -4.53
CA ALA A 135 2.06 -13.51 -3.45
C ALA A 135 2.99 -13.05 -2.33
N GLN A 136 3.89 -12.10 -2.62
CA GLN A 136 4.84 -11.58 -1.66
C GLN A 136 5.17 -10.13 -1.99
N ALA A 137 5.25 -9.30 -0.95
CA ALA A 137 5.73 -7.93 -1.05
C ALA A 137 6.59 -7.58 0.18
N THR A 138 7.51 -6.64 -0.03
CA THR A 138 8.42 -6.13 1.00
C THR A 138 8.17 -4.64 1.18
N ILE A 139 8.06 -4.17 2.42
CA ILE A 139 8.06 -2.74 2.74
C ILE A 139 9.41 -2.15 2.35
N VAL A 140 9.40 -1.04 1.59
CA VAL A 140 10.61 -0.38 1.12
C VAL A 140 10.97 0.76 2.06
N ASP A 141 12.14 0.66 2.68
CA ASP A 141 12.72 1.76 3.46
C ASP A 141 13.33 2.83 2.52
N ASP A 142 13.07 4.11 2.80
CA ASP A 142 13.58 5.26 2.04
C ASP A 142 15.10 5.51 2.25
N THR A 143 15.81 4.59 2.93
CA THR A 143 17.19 4.81 3.38
C THR A 143 18.29 4.34 2.42
N GLY A 144 18.01 3.94 1.18
CA GLY A 144 19.11 3.44 0.33
C GLY A 144 18.89 3.19 -1.17
N SER A 145 17.68 3.24 -1.70
CA SER A 145 17.45 3.13 -3.14
C SER A 145 17.04 4.49 -3.67
N GLY A 146 17.78 5.07 -4.62
CA GLY A 146 17.55 6.40 -5.22
C GLY A 146 16.21 6.63 -5.94
N HIS A 147 15.16 5.88 -5.60
CA HIS A 147 13.78 6.04 -6.05
C HIS A 147 13.00 6.89 -5.04
N ARG A 148 13.46 8.13 -4.83
CA ARG A 148 12.62 9.12 -4.15
C ARG A 148 11.37 9.37 -4.98
N PRO A 149 10.18 9.45 -4.36
CA PRO A 149 8.98 9.80 -5.09
C PRO A 149 9.17 11.16 -5.78
N THR A 150 9.10 11.15 -7.11
CA THR A 150 9.23 12.39 -7.88
C THR A 150 7.86 13.04 -7.95
N TRP A 151 7.70 14.11 -7.18
CA TRP A 151 6.66 15.10 -7.43
C TRP A 151 7.07 15.86 -8.70
N ASP A 152 6.25 15.84 -9.74
CA ASP A 152 6.56 16.52 -11.00
C ASP A 152 7.05 17.96 -10.74
N ARG A 153 8.28 18.23 -11.18
CA ARG A 153 8.98 19.51 -11.00
C ARG A 153 8.44 20.58 -11.96
N LYS A 154 7.13 20.85 -11.90
CA LYS A 154 6.52 22.01 -12.55
C LYS A 154 5.61 22.74 -11.57
N GLY A 155 6.22 23.71 -10.88
CA GLY A 155 5.51 24.79 -10.20
C GLY A 155 5.39 24.63 -8.69
N VAL A 156 6.39 25.17 -7.99
CA VAL A 156 6.37 25.90 -6.71
C VAL A 156 7.56 25.47 -5.85
N GLU A 157 8.52 26.38 -5.77
CA GLU A 157 9.65 26.39 -4.84
C GLU A 157 9.17 26.68 -3.41
N THR A 158 10.00 26.24 -2.44
CA THR A 158 9.86 26.26 -0.97
C THR A 158 8.93 25.16 -0.42
N GLU A 159 9.38 24.22 0.42
CA GLU A 159 10.26 24.37 1.56
C GLU A 159 10.94 23.04 1.90
N THR A 160 12.28 23.03 1.88
CA THR A 160 13.08 21.92 2.38
C THR A 160 13.21 22.08 3.89
N ARG A 161 12.54 21.24 4.69
CA ARG A 161 13.05 20.69 5.97
C ARG A 161 11.97 19.87 6.69
N ASN A 162 12.42 18.83 7.41
CA ASN A 162 11.67 17.90 8.27
C ASN A 162 11.32 16.54 7.65
N MET A 163 12.31 15.83 7.12
CA MET A 163 12.29 14.36 7.14
C MET A 163 12.86 13.88 8.47
N ALA A 164 11.99 13.40 9.35
CA ALA A 164 12.40 12.71 10.57
C ALA A 164 12.95 11.33 10.19
N TYR A 165 14.26 11.14 10.35
CA TYR A 165 14.94 9.86 10.22
C TYR A 165 14.43 8.89 11.27
N PHE A 166 14.06 7.67 10.86
CA PHE A 166 13.80 6.58 11.79
C PHE A 166 15.10 5.80 12.03
N GLU A 167 15.61 5.86 13.26
CA GLU A 167 16.36 4.76 13.83
C GLU A 167 15.37 3.90 14.61
N ASP A 168 15.00 2.74 14.08
CA ASP A 168 14.59 1.65 14.98
C ASP A 168 14.98 0.27 14.39
N ARG A 169 15.98 -0.34 15.03
CA ARG A 169 16.45 -1.68 14.74
C ARG A 169 15.49 -2.67 15.37
N LYS A 170 14.37 -3.03 14.72
CA LYS A 170 13.57 -4.21 15.08
C LYS A 170 12.46 -4.58 14.08
N VAL A 171 12.80 -4.77 12.80
CA VAL A 171 11.93 -5.54 11.87
C VAL A 171 12.79 -6.54 11.09
N LYS A 172 13.47 -7.43 11.83
CA LYS A 172 14.01 -8.69 11.29
C LYS A 172 13.34 -9.82 12.06
N SER A 173 12.20 -10.32 11.56
CA SER A 173 11.76 -11.73 11.69
C SER A 173 10.24 -11.88 11.48
N TRP A 174 9.74 -11.94 10.24
CA TRP A 174 8.48 -12.65 9.94
C TRP A 174 8.49 -13.14 8.48
N PHE A 175 9.26 -14.19 8.23
CA PHE A 175 8.96 -15.18 7.18
C PHE A 175 9.21 -16.54 7.82
N THR A 176 8.16 -17.15 8.37
CA THR A 176 8.19 -18.60 8.54
C THR A 176 7.86 -19.16 7.18
N SER A 177 8.92 -19.55 6.46
CA SER A 177 8.86 -20.52 5.37
C SER A 177 7.97 -21.69 5.80
N GLN A 178 6.92 -21.98 5.04
CA GLN A 178 6.42 -23.35 4.90
C GLN A 178 6.95 -23.94 3.59
N GLU A 179 8.27 -24.04 3.47
CA GLU A 179 8.85 -25.16 2.73
C GLU A 179 8.81 -26.38 3.64
N GLY A 180 7.66 -27.07 3.66
CA GLY A 180 7.46 -28.20 4.59
C GLY A 180 6.44 -29.26 4.18
N GLU A 181 5.62 -29.07 3.14
CA GLU A 181 4.53 -30.02 2.83
C GLU A 181 4.26 -30.19 1.32
N ILE A 182 5.31 -30.36 0.51
CA ILE A 182 5.18 -30.91 -0.87
C ILE A 182 6.06 -32.17 -1.03
N SER A 183 6.31 -32.91 0.05
CA SER A 183 6.90 -34.25 -0.05
C SER A 183 6.23 -35.24 0.90
N ARG A 184 4.92 -35.42 0.74
CA ARG A 184 4.16 -36.64 1.07
C ARG A 184 2.69 -36.43 0.71
N GLN A 185 2.37 -36.68 -0.55
CA GLN A 185 1.21 -37.46 -1.00
C GLN A 185 1.35 -37.70 -2.51
#